data_AF-A0A953D8R0-F1
#
_entry.id   AF-A0A953D8R0-F1
#
_cell.length_a   1.000
_cell.length_b   1.000
_cell.length_c   1.000
_cell.angle_alpha   90.00
_cell.angle_beta   90.00
_cell.angle_gamma   90.00
#
_symmetry.space_group_name_H-M   'P 1'
#
loop_
_entity.id
_entity.type
_entity.pdbx_description
1 polymer ?
#
loop_
_entity_poly.entity_id
_entity_poly.type
_entity_poly.pdbx_seq_one_letter_code
_entity_poly.pdbx_strand_id
1 'polypeptide(L)'
;MAVLAASPASAQQVLCVEHKGQIALVRAVHDGSPQVDVDGKRVTVSRGAKAGLVDAKEFLPFFVSVRNMEARSTYLTLNGSGDINNQFEFHATFESPFYLKDVFFVLELQLEAGKYIFYYEVGELEPRVPKQARVYVPVSFKLGEGRFQLHLFSEGGELLHSEQPPLFRDQVLDRMVRRRLEGVNDAPLRPFIGPAPEYPRAFLKSKIKGEAVVRFRVTRTGLVLSAEVASATAPEFGESALAAVRLWRFLPPVKAGVAVESKAELPFKFTPPAEAK
;
A
#
# COMPACT_ATOMS: atom_id res chain seq x y z
N MET A 1 -24.98 24.18 4.71
CA MET A 1 -24.49 23.34 5.81
C MET A 1 -24.67 21.89 5.42
N ALA A 2 -23.65 21.28 4.80
CA ALA A 2 -23.60 19.84 4.59
C ALA A 2 -22.46 19.34 5.47
N VAL A 3 -22.81 18.79 6.64
CA VAL A 3 -21.86 18.14 7.54
C VAL A 3 -21.53 16.79 6.89
N LEU A 4 -20.37 16.72 6.24
CA LEU A 4 -19.77 15.44 5.86
C LEU A 4 -19.29 14.77 7.15
N ALA A 5 -20.05 13.79 7.60
CA ALA A 5 -19.69 12.91 8.70
C ALA A 5 -18.25 12.41 8.50
N ALA A 6 -17.44 12.44 9.56
CA ALA A 6 -16.14 11.77 9.54
C ALA A 6 -16.38 10.30 9.17
N SER A 7 -15.78 9.83 8.08
CA SER A 7 -15.81 8.40 7.74
C SER A 7 -15.29 7.63 8.94
N PRO A 8 -15.99 6.57 9.39
CA PRO A 8 -15.41 5.67 10.39
C PRO A 8 -14.10 5.13 9.80
N ALA A 9 -13.07 4.98 10.63
CA ALA A 9 -11.72 4.51 10.31
C ALA A 9 -11.63 3.06 9.75
N SER A 10 -12.62 2.64 8.96
CA SER A 10 -12.93 1.28 8.49
C SER A 10 -13.23 1.25 6.97
N ALA A 11 -13.49 2.41 6.36
CA ALA A 11 -13.73 2.50 4.93
C ALA A 11 -12.40 2.70 4.19
N GLN A 12 -12.27 1.96 3.09
CA GLN A 12 -11.19 2.09 2.13
C GLN A 12 -11.44 3.38 1.38
N GLN A 13 -10.41 4.10 0.99
CA GLN A 13 -10.54 5.40 0.37
C GLN A 13 -9.88 5.39 -1.01
N VAL A 14 -10.33 6.30 -1.85
CA VAL A 14 -9.65 6.66 -3.09
C VAL A 14 -9.59 8.17 -3.19
N LEU A 15 -8.49 8.67 -3.73
CA LEU A 15 -8.38 10.09 -4.04
C LEU A 15 -9.16 10.36 -5.33
N CYS A 16 -10.14 11.26 -5.24
CA CYS A 16 -10.86 11.76 -6.39
C CYS A 16 -10.59 13.25 -6.57
N VAL A 17 -10.70 13.72 -7.82
CA VAL A 17 -10.56 15.13 -8.19
C VAL A 17 -11.70 15.54 -9.11
N GLU A 18 -12.14 16.79 -9.00
CA GLU A 18 -13.07 17.37 -9.96
C GLU A 18 -12.35 17.68 -11.29
N HIS A 19 -12.85 17.08 -12.37
CA HIS A 19 -12.36 17.32 -13.72
C HIS A 19 -13.56 17.51 -14.65
N LYS A 20 -13.67 18.71 -15.27
CA LYS A 20 -14.74 19.07 -16.20
C LYS A 20 -16.16 18.83 -15.65
N GLY A 21 -16.39 19.17 -14.37
CA GLY A 21 -17.67 19.01 -13.69
C GLY A 21 -18.02 17.57 -13.30
N GLN A 22 -17.08 16.63 -13.45
CA GLN A 22 -17.22 15.24 -13.01
C GLN A 22 -16.19 14.91 -11.94
N ILE A 23 -16.54 13.98 -11.04
CA ILE A 23 -15.61 13.43 -10.07
C ILE A 23 -14.86 12.27 -10.73
N ALA A 24 -13.54 12.40 -10.85
CA ALA A 24 -12.67 11.42 -11.48
C ALA A 24 -11.68 10.82 -10.47
N LEU A 25 -11.47 9.50 -10.57
CA LEU A 25 -10.49 8.78 -9.75
C LEU A 25 -9.07 9.19 -10.13
N VAL A 26 -8.30 9.66 -9.15
CA VAL A 26 -6.87 9.94 -9.33
C VAL A 26 -6.12 8.62 -9.40
N ARG A 27 -5.41 8.43 -10.50
CA ARG A 27 -4.62 7.23 -10.80
C ARG A 27 -3.15 7.39 -10.47
N ALA A 28 -2.64 8.61 -10.62
CA ALA A 28 -1.28 8.98 -10.32
C ALA A 28 -1.25 10.45 -9.89
N VAL A 29 -0.18 10.86 -9.23
CA VAL A 29 0.19 12.27 -9.07
C VAL A 29 1.54 12.41 -9.76
N HIS A 30 1.66 13.39 -10.65
CA HIS A 30 2.95 13.70 -11.27
C HIS A 30 3.20 15.20 -11.19
N ASP A 31 4.35 15.58 -10.62
CA ASP A 31 4.74 16.99 -10.44
C ASP A 31 3.58 17.82 -9.84
N GLY A 32 3.07 17.34 -8.69
CA GLY A 32 1.96 17.96 -7.95
C GLY A 32 0.58 17.96 -8.64
N SER A 33 0.48 17.35 -9.82
CA SER A 33 -0.74 17.37 -10.64
C SER A 33 -1.39 15.98 -10.65
N PRO A 34 -2.68 15.86 -10.27
CA PRO A 34 -3.39 14.59 -10.38
C PRO A 34 -3.51 14.15 -11.84
N GLN A 35 -3.39 12.86 -12.08
CA GLN A 35 -3.70 12.25 -13.37
C GLN A 35 -4.89 11.30 -13.23
N VAL A 36 -5.83 11.38 -14.17
CA VAL A 36 -7.06 10.59 -14.19
C VAL A 36 -7.20 9.88 -15.54
N ASP A 37 -8.04 8.85 -15.62
CA ASP A 37 -8.36 8.22 -16.90
C ASP A 37 -9.66 8.79 -17.47
N VAL A 38 -9.61 9.29 -18.71
CA VAL A 38 -10.77 9.75 -19.49
C VAL A 38 -10.74 9.04 -20.83
N ASP A 39 -11.80 8.32 -21.17
CA ASP A 39 -11.92 7.55 -22.42
C ASP A 39 -10.73 6.63 -22.70
N GLY A 40 -10.23 5.97 -21.64
CA GLY A 40 -9.08 5.05 -21.72
C GLY A 40 -7.71 5.72 -21.87
N LYS A 41 -7.64 7.05 -21.75
CA LYS A 41 -6.37 7.82 -21.82
C LYS A 41 -6.08 8.51 -20.49
N ARG A 42 -4.81 8.52 -20.10
CA ARG A 42 -4.32 9.28 -18.94
C ARG A 42 -4.31 10.77 -19.28
N VAL A 43 -4.97 11.58 -18.45
CA VAL A 43 -5.08 13.04 -18.59
C VAL A 43 -4.62 13.71 -17.30
N THR A 44 -3.77 14.74 -17.43
CA THR A 44 -3.35 15.59 -16.31
C THR A 44 -4.43 16.60 -15.97
N VAL A 45 -4.81 16.65 -14.70
CA VAL A 45 -5.72 17.65 -14.14
C VAL A 45 -4.92 18.83 -13.60
N SER A 46 -5.42 20.04 -13.82
CA SER A 46 -4.78 21.28 -13.35
C SER A 46 -4.50 21.23 -11.84
N ARG A 47 -3.34 21.74 -11.44
CA ARG A 47 -3.01 21.93 -10.02
C ARG A 47 -4.07 22.79 -9.33
N GLY A 48 -4.43 22.45 -8.10
CA GLY A 48 -5.44 23.16 -7.32
C GLY A 48 -6.89 22.77 -7.63
N ALA A 49 -7.12 21.82 -8.54
CA ALA A 49 -8.44 21.22 -8.69
C ALA A 49 -8.91 20.62 -7.35
N LYS A 50 -10.21 20.75 -7.08
CA LYS A 50 -10.79 20.27 -5.83
C LYS A 50 -10.66 18.76 -5.75
N ALA A 51 -9.93 18.28 -4.74
CA ALA A 51 -9.74 16.87 -4.48
C ALA A 51 -10.34 16.46 -3.13
N GLY A 52 -10.60 15.17 -2.96
CA GLY A 52 -11.16 14.60 -1.75
C GLY A 52 -10.99 13.10 -1.69
N LEU A 53 -10.94 12.56 -0.48
CA LEU A 53 -10.98 11.12 -0.23
C LEU A 53 -12.44 10.67 -0.23
N VAL A 54 -12.73 9.61 -0.99
CA VAL A 54 -14.07 9.03 -1.14
C VAL A 54 -14.00 7.55 -0.80
N ASP A 55 -15.03 7.04 -0.12
CA ASP A 55 -15.12 5.62 0.21
C ASP A 55 -15.11 4.75 -1.06
N ALA A 56 -14.27 3.72 -1.05
CA ALA A 56 -14.06 2.80 -2.13
C ALA A 56 -14.42 1.37 -1.73
N LYS A 57 -14.78 0.58 -2.75
CA LYS A 57 -15.18 -0.81 -2.54
C LYS A 57 -14.00 -1.72 -2.26
N GLU A 58 -12.84 -1.48 -2.87
CA GLU A 58 -11.69 -2.40 -2.82
C GLU A 58 -10.31 -1.69 -2.71
N PHE A 59 -9.44 -2.16 -1.80
CA PHE A 59 -8.02 -1.82 -1.70
C PHE A 59 -7.23 -2.59 -2.76
N LEU A 60 -6.04 -2.08 -3.10
CA LEU A 60 -4.98 -2.94 -3.56
C LEU A 60 -4.40 -3.70 -2.36
N PRO A 61 -4.43 -5.04 -2.36
CA PRO A 61 -4.00 -5.82 -1.19
C PRO A 61 -2.48 -5.82 -0.97
N PHE A 62 -1.74 -4.92 -1.63
CA PHE A 62 -0.30 -4.78 -1.47
C PHE A 62 0.03 -4.02 -0.18
N PHE A 63 1.12 -4.46 0.45
CA PHE A 63 1.61 -3.89 1.70
C PHE A 63 2.87 -3.04 1.44
N VAL A 64 2.95 -1.89 2.10
CA VAL A 64 4.10 -0.99 2.10
C VAL A 64 4.59 -0.78 3.54
N SER A 65 5.86 -1.06 3.80
CA SER A 65 6.53 -0.64 5.03
C SER A 65 6.81 0.85 4.96
N VAL A 66 6.41 1.55 6.01
CA VAL A 66 6.71 2.96 6.27
C VAL A 66 7.67 3.00 7.45
N ARG A 67 8.74 3.77 7.32
CA ARG A 67 9.72 4.00 8.39
C ARG A 67 10.14 5.45 8.42
N ASN A 68 10.69 5.90 9.54
CA ASN A 68 11.18 7.27 9.73
C ASN A 68 10.12 8.30 9.30
N MET A 69 8.85 8.08 9.69
CA MET A 69 7.76 8.97 9.35
C MET A 69 7.71 10.12 10.36
N GLU A 70 7.87 11.34 9.88
CA GLU A 70 7.74 12.55 10.69
C GLU A 70 7.01 13.62 9.88
N ALA A 71 6.10 14.33 10.55
CA ALA A 71 5.49 15.54 10.04
C ALA A 71 5.79 16.67 11.03
N ARG A 72 6.25 17.81 10.53
CA ARG A 72 6.54 18.99 11.34
C ARG A 72 6.13 20.26 10.62
N SER A 73 5.75 21.27 11.38
CA SER A 73 5.53 22.62 10.88
C SER A 73 6.46 23.61 11.57
N THR A 74 7.04 24.53 10.82
CA THR A 74 7.89 25.61 11.33
C THR A 74 7.33 26.96 10.90
N TYR A 75 7.64 28.00 11.67
CA TYR A 75 7.27 29.39 11.40
C TYR A 75 8.21 30.34 12.16
N LEU A 76 8.26 31.61 11.75
CA LEU A 76 8.99 32.67 12.45
C LEU A 76 8.00 33.75 12.90
N THR A 77 7.94 34.03 14.20
CA THR A 77 7.13 35.13 14.73
C THR A 77 7.93 36.43 14.71
N LEU A 78 7.42 37.44 14.00
CA LEU A 78 7.98 38.79 14.01
C LEU A 78 7.27 39.65 15.05
N ASN A 79 8.04 40.41 15.83
CA ASN A 79 7.51 41.33 16.82
C ASN A 79 6.56 42.35 16.16
N GLY A 80 5.27 42.27 16.49
CA GLY A 80 4.25 43.22 16.01
C GLY A 80 3.78 43.02 14.56
N SER A 81 4.31 42.04 13.82
CA SER A 81 4.07 41.91 12.36
C SER A 81 3.52 40.55 11.93
N GLY A 82 3.23 39.64 12.87
CA GLY A 82 2.68 38.31 12.60
C GLY A 82 3.72 37.23 12.30
N ASP A 83 3.24 36.07 11.86
CA ASP A 83 4.07 34.89 11.56
C ASP A 83 4.44 34.84 10.07
N ILE A 84 5.73 34.67 9.76
CA ILE A 84 6.28 34.50 8.40
C ILE A 84 6.99 33.16 8.24
N ASN A 85 7.38 32.81 7.01
CA ASN A 85 8.10 31.58 6.69
C ASN A 85 7.42 30.31 7.24
N ASN A 86 6.09 30.29 7.19
CA ASN A 86 5.31 29.12 7.59
C ASN A 86 5.59 27.98 6.59
N GLN A 87 6.06 26.85 7.10
CA GLN A 87 6.47 25.71 6.30
C GLN A 87 5.96 24.42 6.93
N PHE A 88 5.42 23.55 6.07
CA PHE A 88 5.09 22.17 6.41
C PHE A 88 6.15 21.24 5.82
N GLU A 89 6.62 20.31 6.64
CA GLU A 89 7.57 19.30 6.24
C GLU A 89 7.05 17.91 6.57
N PHE A 90 7.20 17.01 5.64
CA PHE A 90 6.90 15.60 5.84
C PHE A 90 8.04 14.76 5.27
N HIS A 91 8.49 13.78 6.03
CA HIS A 91 9.41 12.79 5.51
C HIS A 91 9.00 11.39 5.94
N ALA A 92 9.23 10.43 5.04
CA ALA A 92 9.03 9.02 5.30
C ALA A 92 9.91 8.19 4.35
N THR A 93 10.20 6.95 4.74
CA THR A 93 10.79 5.94 3.87
C THR A 93 9.74 4.87 3.57
N PHE A 94 9.50 4.62 2.29
CA PHE A 94 8.57 3.62 1.79
C PHE A 94 9.35 2.44 1.20
N GLU A 95 8.91 1.22 1.52
CA GLU A 95 9.48 0.00 0.93
C GLU A 95 8.36 -1.01 0.74
N SER A 96 8.27 -1.61 -0.44
CA SER A 96 7.32 -2.69 -0.71
C SER A 96 8.08 -3.93 -1.16
N PRO A 97 7.64 -5.14 -0.80
CA PRO A 97 8.18 -6.36 -1.39
C PRO A 97 7.62 -6.64 -2.80
N PHE A 98 6.74 -5.76 -3.30
CA PHE A 98 6.16 -5.78 -4.65
C PHE A 98 6.71 -4.62 -5.48
N TYR A 99 6.70 -4.77 -6.80
CA TYR A 99 6.86 -3.64 -7.69
C TYR A 99 5.52 -2.89 -7.73
N LEU A 100 5.54 -1.60 -7.42
CA LEU A 100 4.35 -0.74 -7.45
C LEU A 100 4.63 0.49 -8.31
N LYS A 101 3.72 0.75 -9.24
CA LYS A 101 3.78 1.89 -10.16
C LYS A 101 2.89 3.03 -9.68
N ASP A 102 3.19 4.25 -10.14
CA ASP A 102 2.35 5.43 -9.93
C ASP A 102 2.01 5.62 -8.44
N VAL A 103 2.97 5.36 -7.55
CA VAL A 103 2.76 5.44 -6.12
C VAL A 103 2.69 6.91 -5.71
N PHE A 104 1.69 7.25 -4.92
CA PHE A 104 1.57 8.55 -4.30
C PHE A 104 0.99 8.40 -2.90
N PHE A 105 1.24 9.38 -2.05
CA PHE A 105 0.60 9.44 -0.74
C PHE A 105 -0.39 10.59 -0.67
N VAL A 106 -1.36 10.45 0.24
CA VAL A 106 -2.23 11.53 0.70
C VAL A 106 -2.07 11.65 2.22
N LEU A 107 -1.88 12.86 2.71
CA LEU A 107 -1.99 13.19 4.12
C LEU A 107 -3.36 13.85 4.33
N GLU A 108 -4.24 13.19 5.08
CA GLU A 108 -5.45 13.80 5.62
C GLU A 108 -5.06 14.53 6.91
N LEU A 109 -5.07 15.86 6.88
CA LEU A 109 -4.70 16.72 8.00
C LEU A 109 -5.98 17.18 8.71
N GLN A 110 -6.07 16.90 10.01
CA GLN A 110 -7.10 17.44 10.89
C GLN A 110 -6.43 18.47 11.80
N LEU A 111 -6.63 19.75 11.44
CA LEU A 111 -6.10 20.91 12.16
C LEU A 111 -7.25 21.67 12.85
N GLU A 112 -6.91 22.60 13.73
CA GLU A 112 -7.89 23.51 14.34
C GLU A 112 -8.62 24.36 13.29
N ALA A 113 -7.89 24.83 12.27
CA ALA A 113 -8.46 25.64 11.19
C ALA A 113 -9.38 24.85 10.24
N GLY A 114 -9.32 23.52 10.28
CA GLY A 114 -10.17 22.66 9.47
C GLY A 114 -9.46 21.40 8.95
N LYS A 115 -10.13 20.75 8.01
CA LYS A 115 -9.61 19.57 7.31
C LYS A 115 -8.91 19.98 6.03
N TYR A 116 -7.71 19.44 5.82
CA TYR A 116 -6.93 19.67 4.61
C TYR A 116 -6.44 18.33 4.08
N ILE A 117 -6.29 18.24 2.76
CA ILE A 117 -5.63 17.12 2.12
C ILE A 117 -4.38 17.62 1.42
N PHE A 118 -3.31 16.86 1.56
CA PHE A 118 -2.08 17.07 0.82
C PHE A 118 -1.73 15.79 0.11
N TYR A 119 -1.30 15.84 -1.15
CA TYR A 119 -0.90 14.66 -1.89
C TYR A 119 0.42 14.88 -2.61
N TYR A 120 1.21 13.82 -2.73
CA TYR A 120 2.56 13.91 -3.28
C TYR A 120 2.97 12.63 -3.99
N GLU A 121 3.67 12.79 -5.10
CA GLU A 121 4.21 11.71 -5.91
C GLU A 121 5.35 10.99 -5.18
N VAL A 122 5.21 9.68 -4.98
CA VAL A 122 6.34 8.81 -4.60
C VAL A 122 6.99 8.24 -5.86
N GLY A 123 6.24 7.99 -6.92
CA GLY A 123 6.69 7.40 -8.18
C GLY A 123 6.70 5.88 -8.12
N GLU A 124 7.70 5.23 -8.69
CA GLU A 124 7.82 3.76 -8.64
C GLU A 124 8.47 3.28 -7.34
N LEU A 125 7.95 2.20 -6.76
CA LEU A 125 8.59 1.44 -5.69
C LEU A 125 9.09 0.11 -6.27
N GLU A 126 10.41 -0.01 -6.37
CA GLU A 126 11.06 -1.26 -6.72
C GLU A 126 11.02 -2.24 -5.54
N PRO A 127 10.87 -3.55 -5.79
CA PRO A 127 10.82 -4.55 -4.72
C PRO A 127 12.01 -4.43 -3.77
N ARG A 128 11.72 -4.13 -2.49
CA ARG A 128 12.67 -4.08 -1.37
C ARG A 128 13.77 -3.03 -1.53
N VAL A 129 13.56 -2.06 -2.39
CA VAL A 129 14.41 -0.88 -2.50
C VAL A 129 13.71 0.25 -1.72
N PRO A 130 14.26 0.68 -0.58
CA PRO A 130 13.64 1.76 0.19
C PRO A 130 13.72 3.07 -0.59
N LYS A 131 12.59 3.78 -0.67
CA LYS A 131 12.47 5.09 -1.31
C LYS A 131 12.11 6.15 -0.28
N GLN A 132 12.93 7.19 -0.18
CA GLN A 132 12.67 8.30 0.72
C GLN A 132 11.82 9.36 0.03
N ALA A 133 10.72 9.75 0.67
CA ALA A 133 9.98 10.96 0.33
C ALA A 133 10.36 12.06 1.33
N ARG A 134 10.71 13.24 0.82
CA ARG A 134 10.89 14.46 1.62
C ARG A 134 10.11 15.57 0.94
N VAL A 135 9.18 16.13 1.69
CA VAL A 135 8.26 17.16 1.22
C VAL A 135 8.48 18.41 2.04
N TYR A 136 8.61 19.54 1.33
CA TYR A 136 8.75 20.87 1.89
C TYR A 136 7.74 21.76 1.20
N VAL A 137 6.72 22.20 1.93
CA VAL A 137 5.60 22.97 1.37
C VAL A 137 5.49 24.28 2.13
N PRO A 138 5.71 25.43 1.49
CA PRO A 138 5.36 26.71 2.08
C PRO A 138 3.84 26.79 2.23
N VAL A 139 3.38 27.23 3.40
CA VAL A 139 1.95 27.41 3.69
C VAL A 139 1.68 28.88 3.99
N SER A 140 0.49 29.37 3.64
CA SER A 140 0.15 30.79 3.81
C SER A 140 -0.26 31.16 5.25
N PHE A 141 -0.37 30.18 6.14
CA PHE A 141 -0.77 30.35 7.53
C PHE A 141 -0.09 29.33 8.43
N LYS A 142 -0.04 29.63 9.72
CA LYS A 142 0.44 28.70 10.76
C LYS A 142 -0.58 27.57 10.95
N LEU A 143 -0.15 26.33 10.76
CA LEU A 143 -1.03 25.16 10.79
C LEU A 143 -1.60 24.83 12.19
N GLY A 144 -0.90 25.24 13.26
CA GLY A 144 -1.33 24.99 14.64
C GLY A 144 -1.17 23.52 15.06
N GLU A 145 -1.85 23.14 16.16
CA GLU A 145 -1.91 21.75 16.60
C GLU A 145 -2.86 20.93 15.72
N GLY A 146 -2.58 19.63 15.62
CA GLY A 146 -3.42 18.73 14.85
C GLY A 146 -2.88 17.32 14.77
N ARG A 147 -3.54 16.51 13.95
CA ARG A 147 -3.12 15.14 13.62
C ARG A 147 -3.19 14.93 12.12
N PHE A 148 -2.43 13.96 11.64
CA PHE A 148 -2.50 13.52 10.25
C PHE A 148 -2.76 12.04 10.15
N GLN A 149 -3.38 11.63 9.06
CA GLN A 149 -3.49 10.24 8.64
C GLN A 149 -2.80 10.10 7.28
N LEU A 150 -1.91 9.11 7.18
CA LEU A 150 -1.26 8.74 5.93
C LEU A 150 -2.14 7.75 5.17
N HIS A 151 -2.31 8.00 3.89
CA HIS A 151 -2.86 7.08 2.91
C HIS A 151 -1.84 6.88 1.80
N LEU A 152 -1.67 5.65 1.32
CA LEU A 152 -0.79 5.32 0.20
C LEU A 152 -1.62 4.74 -0.93
N PHE A 153 -1.28 5.08 -2.16
CA PHE A 153 -2.00 4.64 -3.34
C PHE A 153 -1.03 4.18 -4.41
N SER A 154 -1.47 3.25 -5.25
CA SER A 154 -0.81 2.88 -6.51
C SER A 154 -1.89 2.73 -7.56
N GLU A 155 -1.74 3.36 -8.73
CA GLU A 155 -2.70 3.27 -9.84
C GLU A 155 -4.17 3.60 -9.45
N GLY A 156 -4.32 4.44 -8.40
CA GLY A 156 -5.58 4.89 -7.83
C GLY A 156 -6.24 3.95 -6.82
N GLY A 157 -5.67 2.78 -6.54
CA GLY A 157 -6.13 1.93 -5.44
C GLY A 157 -5.32 2.18 -4.18
N GLU A 158 -5.99 2.25 -3.02
CA GLU A 158 -5.31 2.41 -1.74
C GLU A 158 -4.53 1.15 -1.37
N LEU A 159 -3.36 1.36 -0.77
CA LEU A 159 -2.42 0.33 -0.33
C LEU A 159 -2.52 0.15 1.18
N LEU A 160 -2.24 -1.06 1.66
CA LEU A 160 -2.03 -1.29 3.08
C LEU A 160 -0.62 -0.85 3.49
N HIS A 161 -0.45 -0.38 4.72
CA HIS A 161 0.88 0.03 5.20
C HIS A 161 1.12 -0.15 6.70
N SER A 162 2.39 -0.09 7.14
CA SER A 162 2.79 -0.42 8.51
C SER A 162 2.19 0.49 9.59
N GLU A 163 1.94 1.75 9.26
CA GLU A 163 1.35 2.73 10.20
C GLU A 163 -0.15 2.48 10.44
N GLN A 164 -0.80 1.62 9.65
CA GLN A 164 -2.17 1.20 9.92
C GLN A 164 -2.20 0.16 11.05
N PRO A 165 -3.21 0.23 11.95
CA PRO A 165 -3.38 -0.76 13.02
C PRO A 165 -3.38 -2.19 12.47
N PRO A 166 -2.64 -3.15 13.07
CA PRO A 166 -2.60 -4.53 12.59
C PRO A 166 -4.00 -5.16 12.43
N LEU A 167 -4.88 -4.96 13.41
CA LEU A 167 -6.26 -5.47 13.36
C LEU A 167 -7.06 -4.92 12.18
N PHE A 168 -6.85 -3.66 11.83
CA PHE A 168 -7.50 -3.06 10.66
C PHE A 168 -7.06 -3.76 9.37
N ARG A 169 -5.75 -3.98 9.21
CA ARG A 169 -5.18 -4.65 8.03
C ARG A 169 -5.72 -6.07 7.87
N ASP A 170 -5.80 -6.84 8.96
CA ASP A 170 -6.36 -8.19 8.93
C ASP A 170 -7.85 -8.20 8.58
N GLN A 171 -8.63 -7.29 9.16
CA GLN A 171 -10.06 -7.16 8.86
C GLN A 171 -10.32 -6.81 7.39
N VAL A 172 -9.46 -5.96 6.80
CA VAL A 172 -9.53 -5.62 5.37
C VAL A 172 -9.28 -6.86 4.52
N LEU A 173 -8.20 -7.60 4.78
CA LEU A 173 -7.88 -8.81 4.02
C LEU A 173 -8.96 -9.90 4.18
N ASP A 174 -9.49 -10.10 5.38
CA ASP A 174 -10.61 -11.03 5.63
C ASP A 174 -11.85 -10.66 4.81
N ARG A 175 -12.20 -9.37 4.77
CA ARG A 175 -13.31 -8.85 3.98
C ARG A 175 -13.09 -9.10 2.49
N MET A 176 -11.87 -8.87 1.99
CA MET A 176 -11.49 -9.08 0.59
C MET A 176 -11.55 -10.56 0.20
N VAL A 177 -11.10 -11.46 1.08
CA VAL A 177 -11.21 -12.91 0.86
C VAL A 177 -12.67 -13.32 0.84
N ARG A 178 -13.46 -12.93 1.85
CA ARG A 178 -14.90 -13.26 1.91
C ARG A 178 -15.62 -12.85 0.63
N ARG A 179 -15.43 -11.61 0.17
CA ARG A 179 -16.08 -11.11 -1.05
C ARG A 179 -15.70 -11.94 -2.29
N ARG A 180 -14.45 -12.36 -2.40
CA ARG A 180 -13.99 -13.20 -3.53
C ARG A 180 -14.56 -14.61 -3.52
N LEU A 181 -15.05 -15.09 -2.38
CA LEU A 181 -15.67 -16.40 -2.24
C LEU A 181 -17.20 -16.35 -2.32
N GLU A 182 -17.81 -15.16 -2.40
CA GLU A 182 -19.26 -15.02 -2.55
C GLU A 182 -19.73 -15.75 -3.82
N GLY A 183 -20.72 -16.64 -3.66
CA GLY A 183 -21.28 -17.44 -4.76
C GLY A 183 -20.37 -18.56 -5.29
N VAL A 184 -19.19 -18.78 -4.70
CA VAL A 184 -18.31 -19.90 -5.08
C VAL A 184 -18.81 -21.18 -4.41
N ASN A 185 -19.10 -22.23 -5.19
CA ASN A 185 -19.51 -23.53 -4.65
C ASN A 185 -18.32 -24.45 -4.36
N ASP A 186 -17.40 -24.61 -5.32
CA ASP A 186 -16.20 -25.42 -5.17
C ASP A 186 -15.01 -24.74 -5.83
N ALA A 187 -13.89 -24.66 -5.11
CA ALA A 187 -12.67 -24.07 -5.62
C ALA A 187 -11.44 -24.65 -4.91
N PRO A 188 -10.30 -24.82 -5.61
CA PRO A 188 -9.05 -25.21 -4.96
C PRO A 188 -8.44 -24.04 -4.18
N LEU A 189 -7.44 -24.35 -3.34
CA LEU A 189 -6.56 -23.35 -2.75
C LEU A 189 -5.88 -22.54 -3.85
N ARG A 190 -5.89 -21.22 -3.76
CA ARG A 190 -5.19 -20.35 -4.72
C ARG A 190 -4.43 -19.24 -3.98
N PRO A 191 -3.21 -18.87 -4.41
CA PRO A 191 -2.56 -17.66 -3.93
C PRO A 191 -3.47 -16.46 -4.14
N PHE A 192 -3.59 -15.60 -3.12
CA PHE A 192 -4.34 -14.35 -3.25
C PHE A 192 -3.39 -13.17 -3.38
N ILE A 193 -2.54 -12.98 -2.38
CA ILE A 193 -1.56 -11.89 -2.37
C ILE A 193 -0.33 -12.33 -1.60
N GLY A 194 0.85 -11.96 -2.08
CA GLY A 194 2.09 -12.35 -1.44
C GLY A 194 3.29 -12.05 -2.32
N PRO A 195 4.40 -11.55 -1.75
CA PRO A 195 5.55 -11.20 -2.56
C PRO A 195 6.27 -12.44 -3.07
N ALA A 196 6.97 -12.30 -4.19
CA ALA A 196 7.92 -13.33 -4.61
C ALA A 196 9.04 -13.47 -3.55
N PRO A 197 9.57 -14.69 -3.34
CA PRO A 197 10.74 -14.89 -2.51
C PRO A 197 11.96 -14.18 -3.08
N GLU A 198 12.83 -13.71 -2.19
CA GLU A 198 14.07 -13.06 -2.60
C GLU A 198 15.05 -14.10 -3.13
N TYR A 199 15.71 -13.79 -4.23
CA TYR A 199 16.84 -14.62 -4.60
C TYR A 199 17.98 -14.44 -3.57
N PRO A 200 18.49 -15.52 -2.94
CA PRO A 200 19.46 -15.39 -1.85
C PRO A 200 20.73 -14.62 -2.23
N ARG A 201 21.11 -13.64 -1.40
CA ARG A 201 22.29 -12.79 -1.66
C ARG A 201 23.58 -13.57 -1.79
N ALA A 202 23.72 -14.65 -1.01
CA ALA A 202 24.87 -15.56 -1.06
C ALA A 202 25.10 -16.16 -2.46
N PHE A 203 24.05 -16.27 -3.26
CA PHE A 203 24.09 -16.89 -4.59
C PHE A 203 24.05 -15.88 -5.74
N LEU A 204 24.06 -14.56 -5.46
CA LEU A 204 24.03 -13.54 -6.52
C LEU A 204 25.29 -13.58 -7.39
N LYS A 205 26.47 -13.67 -6.76
CA LYS A 205 27.75 -13.73 -7.48
C LYS A 205 27.92 -15.03 -8.26
N SER A 206 27.54 -16.16 -7.66
CA SER A 206 27.70 -17.50 -8.24
C SER A 206 26.53 -17.90 -9.15
N LYS A 207 25.44 -17.14 -9.18
CA LYS A 207 24.26 -17.35 -10.04
C LYS A 207 23.69 -18.78 -9.93
N ILE A 208 23.69 -19.34 -8.71
CA ILE A 208 23.22 -20.71 -8.42
C ILE A 208 21.69 -20.80 -8.55
N LYS A 209 21.19 -21.71 -9.39
CA LYS A 209 19.77 -22.06 -9.43
C LYS A 209 19.41 -22.99 -8.28
N GLY A 210 18.15 -22.97 -7.85
CA GLY A 210 17.69 -23.90 -6.84
C GLY A 210 16.18 -23.95 -6.71
N GLU A 211 15.72 -24.83 -5.83
CA GLU A 211 14.32 -25.06 -5.57
C GLU A 211 14.09 -25.21 -4.06
N ALA A 212 12.89 -24.83 -3.61
CA ALA A 212 12.44 -25.04 -2.24
C ALA A 212 10.96 -25.40 -2.23
N VAL A 213 10.54 -26.25 -1.30
CA VAL A 213 9.14 -26.58 -1.05
C VAL A 213 8.79 -26.15 0.36
N VAL A 214 7.77 -25.31 0.49
CA VAL A 214 7.26 -24.85 1.79
C VAL A 214 5.95 -25.55 2.09
N ARG A 215 5.84 -26.19 3.25
CA ARG A 215 4.60 -26.77 3.77
C ARG A 215 3.96 -25.80 4.75
N PHE A 216 2.64 -25.64 4.66
CA PHE A 216 1.89 -24.75 5.54
C PHE A 216 0.42 -25.15 5.63
N ARG A 217 -0.30 -24.46 6.51
CA ARG A 217 -1.75 -24.56 6.68
C ARG A 217 -2.38 -23.21 6.33
N VAL A 218 -3.54 -23.24 5.69
CA VAL A 218 -4.33 -22.06 5.33
C VAL A 218 -5.66 -22.11 6.04
N THR A 219 -5.98 -21.06 6.80
CA THR A 219 -7.26 -20.90 7.51
C THR A 219 -8.41 -20.60 6.54
N ARG A 220 -9.65 -20.62 7.05
CA ARG A 220 -10.85 -20.24 6.29
C ARG A 220 -10.89 -18.78 5.83
N THR A 221 -9.98 -17.92 6.32
CA THR A 221 -9.82 -16.54 5.88
C THR A 221 -8.56 -16.32 5.05
N GLY A 222 -7.88 -17.40 4.66
CA GLY A 222 -6.71 -17.34 3.80
C GLY A 222 -5.39 -17.04 4.51
N LEU A 223 -5.39 -16.90 5.84
CA LEU A 223 -4.16 -16.70 6.61
C LEU A 223 -3.30 -17.97 6.63
N VAL A 224 -1.99 -17.80 6.44
CA VAL A 224 -0.99 -18.86 6.53
C VAL A 224 -0.61 -19.12 8.00
N LEU A 225 -0.62 -20.38 8.40
CA LEU A 225 -0.22 -20.86 9.73
C LEU A 225 0.80 -22.00 9.60
N SER A 226 1.63 -22.17 10.63
CA SER A 226 2.55 -23.31 10.78
C SER A 226 3.41 -23.57 9.52
N ALA A 227 3.93 -22.50 8.90
CA ALA A 227 4.77 -22.63 7.71
C ALA A 227 6.18 -23.13 8.07
N GLU A 228 6.65 -24.14 7.33
CA GLU A 228 7.95 -24.79 7.50
C GLU A 228 8.56 -25.18 6.14
N VAL A 229 9.89 -25.29 6.07
CA VAL A 229 10.57 -25.80 4.86
C VAL A 229 10.43 -27.31 4.84
N ALA A 230 9.79 -27.85 3.80
CA ALA A 230 9.67 -29.29 3.59
C ALA A 230 10.92 -29.86 2.90
N SER A 231 11.46 -29.12 1.92
CA SER A 231 12.72 -29.45 1.25
C SER A 231 13.31 -28.20 0.61
N ALA A 232 14.63 -28.19 0.40
CA ALA A 232 15.31 -27.17 -0.39
C ALA A 232 16.62 -27.71 -0.95
N THR A 233 17.03 -27.23 -2.13
CA THR A 233 18.33 -27.57 -2.72
C THR A 233 19.49 -26.94 -1.95
N ALA A 234 19.23 -25.84 -1.24
CA ALA A 234 20.13 -25.22 -0.27
C ALA A 234 19.29 -24.51 0.82
N PRO A 235 19.75 -24.46 2.09
CA PRO A 235 19.02 -23.82 3.19
C PRO A 235 18.55 -22.40 2.87
N GLU A 236 19.37 -21.61 2.17
CA GLU A 236 19.10 -20.22 1.83
C GLU A 236 17.88 -20.05 0.90
N PHE A 237 17.63 -21.01 0.00
CA PHE A 237 16.40 -21.02 -0.81
C PHE A 237 15.17 -21.34 0.04
N GLY A 238 15.31 -22.28 0.99
CA GLY A 238 14.27 -22.63 1.94
C GLY A 238 13.88 -21.45 2.83
N GLU A 239 14.86 -20.76 3.41
CA GLU A 239 14.67 -19.58 4.25
C GLU A 239 13.97 -18.45 3.50
N SER A 240 14.40 -18.18 2.26
CA SER A 240 13.78 -17.13 1.43
C SER A 240 12.33 -17.48 1.05
N ALA A 241 12.08 -18.72 0.63
CA ALA A 241 10.74 -19.20 0.31
C ALA A 241 9.82 -19.12 1.54
N LEU A 242 10.31 -19.55 2.70
CA LEU A 242 9.57 -19.50 3.96
C LEU A 242 9.25 -18.06 4.38
N ALA A 243 10.22 -17.15 4.27
CA ALA A 243 10.03 -15.73 4.58
C ALA A 243 8.93 -15.11 3.70
N ALA A 244 8.89 -15.44 2.41
CA ALA A 244 7.84 -15.00 1.52
C ALA A 244 6.48 -15.58 1.90
N VAL A 245 6.35 -16.91 2.01
CA VAL A 245 5.07 -17.58 2.29
C VAL A 245 4.42 -17.10 3.59
N ARG A 246 5.20 -16.74 4.61
CA ARG A 246 4.68 -16.16 5.86
C ARG A 246 3.93 -14.83 5.66
N LEU A 247 4.23 -14.11 4.58
CA LEU A 247 3.57 -12.86 4.22
C LEU A 247 2.39 -13.05 3.26
N TRP A 248 2.11 -14.29 2.83
CA TRP A 248 1.06 -14.55 1.86
C TRP A 248 -0.32 -14.62 2.53
N ARG A 249 -1.33 -14.16 1.80
CA ARG A 249 -2.74 -14.51 1.98
C ARG A 249 -3.15 -15.40 0.81
N PHE A 250 -4.06 -16.33 1.07
CA PHE A 250 -4.62 -17.24 0.08
C PHE A 250 -6.14 -17.05 -0.05
N LEU A 251 -6.69 -17.49 -1.17
CA LEU A 251 -8.10 -17.88 -1.24
C LEU A 251 -8.17 -19.35 -0.80
N PRO A 252 -8.77 -19.67 0.35
CA PRO A 252 -8.88 -21.04 0.84
C PRO A 252 -9.71 -21.90 -0.10
N PRO A 253 -9.57 -23.24 -0.06
CA PRO A 253 -10.47 -24.11 -0.78
C PRO A 253 -11.92 -23.88 -0.33
N VAL A 254 -12.83 -23.98 -1.29
CA VAL A 254 -14.27 -23.95 -1.01
C VAL A 254 -14.82 -25.34 -1.33
N LYS A 255 -15.65 -25.86 -0.44
CA LYS A 255 -16.37 -27.12 -0.61
C LYS A 255 -17.84 -26.91 -0.28
N ALA A 256 -18.73 -27.19 -1.23
CA ALA A 256 -20.17 -27.00 -1.08
C ALA A 256 -20.54 -25.61 -0.50
N GLY A 257 -19.92 -24.55 -1.02
CA GLY A 257 -20.17 -23.16 -0.63
C GLY A 257 -19.46 -22.70 0.64
N VAL A 258 -18.68 -23.56 1.30
CA VAL A 258 -18.02 -23.26 2.57
C VAL A 258 -16.51 -23.24 2.41
N ALA A 259 -15.87 -22.14 2.81
CA ALA A 259 -14.41 -22.04 2.90
C ALA A 259 -13.89 -23.00 3.99
N VAL A 260 -12.92 -23.84 3.65
CA VAL A 260 -12.36 -24.85 4.55
C VAL A 260 -10.87 -24.61 4.82
N GLU A 261 -10.43 -24.97 6.01
CA GLU A 261 -8.99 -25.01 6.34
C GLU A 261 -8.32 -26.15 5.56
N SER A 262 -7.09 -25.93 5.10
CA SER A 262 -6.34 -26.94 4.34
C SER A 262 -4.84 -26.88 4.61
N LYS A 263 -4.16 -28.01 4.47
CA LYS A 263 -2.69 -28.08 4.37
C LYS A 263 -2.28 -28.03 2.90
N ALA A 264 -1.14 -27.40 2.62
CA ALA A 264 -0.59 -27.30 1.28
C ALA A 264 0.94 -27.33 1.29
N GLU A 265 1.50 -27.73 0.16
CA GLU A 265 2.92 -27.58 -0.16
C GLU A 265 3.05 -26.74 -1.43
N LEU A 266 3.94 -25.75 -1.41
CA LEU A 266 4.16 -24.85 -2.53
C LEU A 266 5.63 -24.90 -2.97
N PRO A 267 5.92 -25.39 -4.19
CA PRO A 267 7.26 -25.35 -4.74
C PRO A 267 7.61 -23.96 -5.27
N PHE A 268 8.85 -23.55 -5.02
CA PHE A 268 9.48 -22.33 -5.52
C PHE A 268 10.70 -22.70 -6.35
N LYS A 269 10.83 -22.05 -7.51
CA LYS A 269 12.02 -22.14 -8.36
C LYS A 269 12.75 -20.82 -8.32
N PHE A 270 14.05 -20.87 -8.06
CA PHE A 270 14.92 -19.71 -7.99
C PHE A 270 15.83 -19.68 -9.20
N THR A 271 15.72 -18.58 -9.95
CA THR A 271 16.64 -18.24 -11.03
C THR A 271 17.36 -16.94 -10.68
N PRO A 272 18.65 -16.81 -11.01
CA PRO A 272 19.38 -15.57 -10.83
C PRO A 272 18.62 -14.40 -11.47
N PRO A 273 18.53 -13.24 -10.80
CA PRO A 273 17.95 -12.05 -11.42
C PRO A 273 18.78 -11.67 -12.67
N ALA A 274 18.11 -11.13 -13.68
CA ALA A 274 18.80 -10.54 -14.82
C ALA A 274 19.71 -9.40 -14.32
N GLU A 275 20.91 -9.27 -14.88
CA GLU A 275 21.78 -8.13 -14.56
C GLU A 275 21.05 -6.84 -14.87
N ALA A 276 20.98 -5.94 -13.87
CA ALA A 276 20.53 -4.58 -14.10
C ALA A 276 21.52 -3.93 -15.09
N LYS A 277 21.00 -3.53 -16.26
CA LYS A 277 21.76 -2.76 -17.25
C LYS A 277 21.97 -1.33 -16.77
#